data_AF-A0A965JVQ3-F1
#
_entry.id   AF-A0A965JVQ3-F1
#
_cell.length_a   1.000
_cell.length_b   1.000
_cell.length_c   1.000
_cell.angle_alpha   90.00
_cell.angle_beta   90.00
_cell.angle_gamma   90.00
#
_symmetry.space_group_name_H-M   'P 1'
#
loop_
_entity.id
_entity.type
_entity.pdbx_description
1 polymer ?
#
loop_
_entity_poly.entity_id
_entity_poly.type
_entity_poly.pdbx_seq_one_letter_code
_entity_poly.pdbx_strand_id
1 'polypeptide(L)'
;MFGAMPDFNQSLEMFKTMWGNSPTPGDASGFGAGIGGGAAMPTLNIEELDKRIQDLKSVENWLQMNMNVLRSTIQGLEVQRATLAALKSFSEAMTPEAMAEATKAAQKAANQATQAATDMAKEMTSASFSPSKSAKSRPRKAPATKTRRARGS
;
A
#
# COMPACT_ATOMS: atom_id res chain seq x y z
N MET A 1 -14.49 7.20 3.04
CA MET A 1 -14.46 8.67 2.84
C MET A 1 -13.02 9.08 2.53
N PHE A 2 -12.59 8.95 1.28
CA PHE A 2 -11.36 9.61 0.81
C PHE A 2 -11.74 11.07 0.64
N GLY A 3 -11.38 11.90 1.62
CA GLY A 3 -11.63 13.33 1.56
C GLY A 3 -10.96 13.90 0.31
N ALA A 4 -11.69 14.74 -0.42
CA ALA A 4 -11.17 15.49 -1.54
C ALA A 4 -9.93 16.26 -1.06
N MET A 5 -8.75 15.78 -1.44
CA MET A 5 -7.55 16.59 -1.32
C MET A 5 -7.79 17.84 -2.18
N PRO A 6 -7.32 19.02 -1.75
CA PRO A 6 -7.42 20.22 -2.56
C PRO A 6 -6.82 19.93 -3.94
N ASP A 7 -7.68 19.93 -4.96
CA ASP A 7 -7.24 19.64 -6.31
C ASP A 7 -6.41 20.81 -6.85
N PHE A 8 -5.55 20.58 -7.83
CA PHE A 8 -4.70 21.62 -8.41
C PHE A 8 -5.50 22.86 -8.85
N ASN A 9 -6.69 22.64 -9.38
CA ASN A 9 -7.59 23.71 -9.78
C ASN A 9 -8.07 24.59 -8.60
N GLN A 10 -8.24 24.04 -7.40
CA GLN A 10 -8.56 24.82 -6.20
C GLN A 10 -7.38 25.69 -5.76
N SER A 11 -6.13 25.20 -5.89
CA SER A 11 -4.96 26.02 -5.58
C SER A 11 -4.78 27.20 -6.54
N LEU A 12 -5.18 27.04 -7.81
CA LEU A 12 -5.21 28.12 -8.80
C LEU A 12 -6.31 29.15 -8.51
N GLU A 13 -7.47 28.74 -7.98
CA GLU A 13 -8.51 29.68 -7.54
C GLU A 13 -8.12 30.40 -6.24
N MET A 14 -7.43 29.71 -5.33
CA MET A 14 -6.87 30.32 -4.13
C MET A 14 -5.79 31.35 -4.49
N PHE A 15 -4.97 31.07 -5.52
CA PHE A 15 -4.03 32.05 -6.09
C PHE A 15 -4.74 33.28 -6.63
N LYS A 16 -5.74 33.10 -7.51
CA LYS A 16 -6.52 34.22 -8.06
C LYS A 16 -7.19 35.02 -6.95
N THR A 17 -7.64 34.37 -5.89
CA THR A 17 -8.21 35.05 -4.73
C THR A 17 -7.15 35.83 -3.95
N MET A 18 -5.99 35.25 -3.67
CA MET A 18 -4.92 35.94 -2.93
C MET A 18 -4.34 37.13 -3.72
N TRP A 19 -4.23 36.99 -5.04
CA TRP A 19 -3.57 37.94 -5.92
C TRP A 19 -4.54 38.95 -6.56
N GLY A 20 -5.79 38.56 -6.75
CA GLY A 20 -6.88 39.40 -7.25
C GLY A 20 -7.72 40.06 -6.15
N ASN A 21 -7.63 39.59 -4.90
CA ASN A 21 -8.43 40.09 -3.77
C ASN A 21 -7.56 40.49 -2.55
N SER A 22 -6.31 40.88 -2.75
CA SER A 22 -5.59 41.63 -1.71
C SER A 22 -6.34 42.94 -1.47
N PRO A 23 -6.80 43.23 -0.23
CA PRO A 23 -7.46 44.49 0.06
C PRO A 23 -6.43 45.62 -0.08
N THR A 24 -6.56 46.44 -1.12
CA THR A 24 -5.91 47.75 -1.17
C THR A 24 -6.73 48.72 -0.33
N PRO A 25 -6.15 49.41 0.67
CA PRO A 25 -6.65 50.70 1.08
C PRO A 25 -6.29 51.72 -0.03
N GLY A 26 -7.10 51.75 -1.09
CA GLY A 26 -7.35 52.95 -1.90
C GLY A 26 -6.32 53.45 -2.93
N ASP A 27 -5.14 52.86 -3.13
CA ASP A 27 -4.10 53.47 -3.99
C ASP A 27 -3.85 52.70 -5.31
N ALA A 28 -3.70 53.45 -6.40
CA ALA A 28 -3.59 53.05 -7.80
C ALA A 28 -2.22 52.44 -8.18
N SER A 29 -1.78 51.44 -7.43
CA SER A 29 -0.53 50.70 -7.66
C SER A 29 -0.80 49.20 -7.66
N GLY A 30 -1.69 48.78 -8.57
CA GLY A 30 -1.89 47.38 -8.88
C GLY A 30 -0.57 46.71 -9.24
N PHE A 31 -0.40 45.49 -8.73
CA PHE A 31 0.71 44.54 -8.81
C PHE A 31 1.54 44.51 -10.13
N GLY A 32 1.08 45.08 -11.23
CA GLY A 32 1.84 45.22 -12.49
C GLY A 32 2.95 46.28 -12.49
N ALA A 33 3.05 47.17 -11.50
CA ALA A 33 4.06 48.24 -11.52
C ALA A 33 5.49 47.82 -11.07
N GLY A 34 5.67 46.57 -10.59
CA GLY A 34 6.95 46.13 -10.00
C GLY A 34 7.77 45.10 -10.80
N ILE A 35 7.19 44.43 -11.80
CA ILE A 35 7.82 43.26 -12.46
C ILE A 35 8.14 43.45 -13.96
N GLY A 36 7.67 44.51 -14.62
CA GLY A 36 8.03 44.69 -16.03
C GLY A 36 7.71 46.06 -16.57
N GLY A 37 8.76 46.83 -16.88
CA GLY A 37 8.65 48.03 -17.71
C GLY A 37 8.97 49.31 -16.98
N GLY A 38 10.26 49.60 -16.82
CA GLY A 38 10.72 50.91 -16.38
C GLY A 38 12.11 50.87 -15.82
N ALA A 39 13.10 51.11 -16.68
CA ALA A 39 14.42 51.54 -16.25
C ALA A 39 14.30 52.85 -15.48
N ALA A 40 14.16 52.78 -14.17
CA ALA A 40 14.39 53.89 -13.26
C ALA A 40 15.29 53.36 -12.15
N MET A 41 16.40 54.07 -11.94
CA MET A 41 17.48 53.75 -11.00
C MET A 41 16.99 53.12 -9.69
N PRO A 42 17.73 52.14 -9.12
CA PRO A 42 17.41 51.61 -7.79
C PRO A 42 17.54 52.75 -6.79
N THR A 43 16.40 53.34 -6.40
CA THR A 43 16.35 54.12 -5.18
C THR A 43 16.59 53.12 -4.06
N LEU A 44 17.73 53.22 -3.40
CA LEU A 44 18.16 52.41 -2.26
C LEU A 44 17.29 52.70 -1.02
N ASN A 45 15.97 52.67 -1.16
CA ASN A 45 15.06 52.77 -0.04
C ASN A 45 14.87 51.37 0.53
N ILE A 46 15.35 51.17 1.76
CA ILE A 46 15.27 49.91 2.49
C ILE A 46 13.81 49.44 2.61
N GLU A 47 12.87 50.37 2.76
CA GLU A 47 11.44 50.06 2.85
C GLU A 47 10.87 49.44 1.55
N GLU A 48 11.35 49.89 0.38
CA GLU A 48 10.94 49.29 -0.89
C GLU A 48 11.57 47.91 -1.08
N LEU A 49 12.82 47.73 -0.65
CA LEU A 49 13.46 46.42 -0.63
C LEU A 49 12.72 45.45 0.29
N ASP A 50 12.31 45.89 1.48
CA ASP A 50 11.53 45.06 2.42
C ASP A 50 10.19 44.65 1.82
N LYS A 51 9.50 45.56 1.13
CA LYS A 51 8.27 45.24 0.41
C LYS A 51 8.49 44.21 -0.70
N ARG A 52 9.51 44.41 -1.54
CA ARG A 52 9.87 43.43 -2.59
C ARG A 52 10.24 42.07 -2.00
N ILE A 53 10.93 42.05 -0.86
CA ILE A 53 11.26 40.81 -0.15
C ILE A 53 9.99 40.10 0.35
N GLN A 54 9.03 40.83 0.92
CA GLN A 54 7.76 40.26 1.37
C GLN A 54 6.92 39.70 0.21
N ASP A 55 6.87 40.43 -0.90
CA ASP A 55 6.16 39.99 -2.11
C ASP A 55 6.79 38.72 -2.68
N LEU A 56 8.13 38.68 -2.80
CA LEU A 56 8.86 37.50 -3.27
C LEU A 56 8.73 36.29 -2.34
N LYS A 57 8.70 36.48 -1.01
CA LYS A 57 8.42 35.40 -0.05
C LYS A 57 7.00 34.86 -0.19
N SER A 58 6.04 35.72 -0.50
CA SER A 58 4.67 35.28 -0.74
C SER A 58 4.58 34.44 -2.02
N VAL A 59 5.30 34.83 -3.08
CA VAL A 59 5.44 34.04 -4.31
C VAL A 59 6.14 32.71 -4.02
N GLU A 60 7.21 32.72 -3.25
CA GLU A 60 7.94 31.51 -2.85
C GLU A 60 7.03 30.53 -2.12
N ASN A 61 6.30 30.98 -1.11
CA ASN A 61 5.37 30.15 -0.35
C ASN A 61 4.27 29.57 -1.26
N TRP A 62 3.78 30.33 -2.23
CA TRP A 62 2.80 29.83 -3.20
C TRP A 62 3.38 28.76 -4.12
N LEU A 63 4.60 28.94 -4.62
CA LEU A 63 5.28 27.92 -5.42
C LEU A 63 5.53 26.64 -4.62
N GLN A 64 5.89 26.76 -3.34
CA GLN A 64 6.00 25.61 -2.44
C GLN A 64 4.66 24.88 -2.29
N MET A 65 3.55 25.61 -2.17
CA MET A 65 2.22 25.02 -2.14
C MET A 65 1.88 24.28 -3.43
N ASN A 66 2.19 24.85 -4.61
CA ASN A 66 2.02 24.16 -5.90
C ASN A 66 2.82 22.88 -5.98
N MET A 67 4.08 22.89 -5.53
CA MET A 67 4.92 21.69 -5.51
C MET A 67 4.31 20.58 -4.64
N ASN A 68 3.72 20.94 -3.50
CA ASN A 68 3.05 19.98 -2.63
C ASN A 68 1.80 19.39 -3.29
N VAL A 69 0.97 20.22 -3.93
CA VAL A 69 -0.22 19.75 -4.65
C VAL A 69 0.17 18.85 -5.82
N LEU A 70 1.15 19.24 -6.63
CA LEU A 70 1.64 18.42 -7.75
C LEU A 70 2.12 17.05 -7.29
N ARG A 71 2.90 16.98 -6.20
CA ARG A 71 3.33 15.70 -5.60
C ARG A 71 2.14 14.85 -5.18
N SER A 72 1.14 15.45 -4.55
CA SER A 72 -0.07 14.76 -4.13
C SER A 72 -0.89 14.22 -5.31
N THR A 73 -1.04 15.00 -6.38
CA THR A 73 -1.71 14.56 -7.61
C THR A 73 -0.98 13.39 -8.26
N ILE A 74 0.36 13.45 -8.34
CA ILE A 74 1.18 12.35 -8.85
C ILE A 74 0.93 11.07 -8.04
N GLN A 75 1.00 11.15 -6.72
CA GLN A 75 0.73 9.99 -5.85
C GLN A 75 -0.70 9.45 -6.05
N GLY A 76 -1.69 10.32 -6.21
CA GLY A 76 -3.05 9.92 -6.53
C GLY A 76 -3.15 9.16 -7.85
N LEU A 77 -2.46 9.63 -8.90
CA LEU A 77 -2.41 8.95 -10.21
C LEU A 77 -1.64 7.63 -10.15
N GLU A 78 -0.58 7.54 -9.35
CA GLU A 78 0.16 6.30 -9.13
C GLU A 78 -0.71 5.23 -8.46
N VAL A 79 -1.52 5.61 -7.46
CA VAL A 79 -2.49 4.71 -6.83
C VAL A 79 -3.58 4.27 -7.81
N GLN A 80 -4.11 5.20 -8.63
CA GLN A 80 -5.08 4.87 -9.67
C GLN A 80 -4.49 3.88 -10.69
N ARG A 81 -3.25 4.10 -11.14
CA ARG A 81 -2.52 3.20 -12.03
C ARG A 81 -2.34 1.82 -11.40
N ALA A 82 -1.90 1.76 -10.15
CA ALA A 82 -1.72 0.49 -9.43
C ALA A 82 -3.04 -0.28 -9.30
N THR A 83 -4.14 0.42 -9.04
CA THR A 83 -5.48 -0.17 -8.94
C THR A 83 -5.93 -0.74 -10.28
N LEU A 84 -5.77 0.01 -11.39
CA LEU A 84 -6.07 -0.48 -12.73
C LEU A 84 -5.20 -1.67 -13.13
N ALA A 85 -3.91 -1.66 -12.77
CA ALA A 85 -3.01 -2.78 -13.00
C ALA A 85 -3.49 -4.03 -12.24
N ALA A 86 -3.89 -3.90 -10.97
CA ALA A 86 -4.45 -5.00 -10.20
C ALA A 86 -5.75 -5.56 -10.82
N LEU A 87 -6.66 -4.68 -11.26
CA LEU A 87 -7.88 -5.08 -11.96
C LEU A 87 -7.59 -5.82 -13.27
N LYS A 88 -6.58 -5.38 -14.03
CA LYS A 88 -6.14 -6.04 -15.25
C LYS A 88 -5.56 -7.43 -14.96
N SER A 89 -4.67 -7.55 -13.97
CA SER A 89 -4.10 -8.84 -13.58
C SER A 89 -5.17 -9.82 -13.08
N PHE A 90 -6.15 -9.33 -12.32
CA PHE A 90 -7.28 -10.16 -11.89
C PHE A 90 -8.15 -10.61 -13.07
N SER A 91 -8.44 -9.71 -14.00
CA SER A 91 -9.17 -10.04 -15.23
C SER A 91 -8.45 -11.11 -16.06
N GLU A 92 -7.13 -11.00 -16.20
CA GLU A 92 -6.30 -11.98 -16.90
C GLU A 92 -6.30 -13.35 -16.20
N ALA A 93 -6.29 -13.39 -14.87
CA ALA A 93 -6.40 -14.63 -14.09
C ALA A 93 -7.78 -15.31 -14.21
N MET A 94 -8.82 -14.57 -14.58
CA MET A 94 -10.18 -15.09 -14.79
C MET A 94 -10.48 -15.54 -16.22
N THR A 95 -9.48 -15.50 -17.11
CA THR A 95 -9.66 -15.99 -18.49
C THR A 95 -9.96 -17.49 -18.53
N PRO A 96 -10.77 -17.97 -19.49
CA PRO A 96 -11.05 -19.39 -19.65
C PRO A 96 -9.78 -20.23 -19.77
N GLU A 97 -8.75 -19.71 -20.43
CA GLU A 97 -7.44 -20.37 -20.54
C GLU A 97 -6.73 -20.46 -19.17
N ALA A 98 -6.66 -19.38 -18.39
CA ALA A 98 -6.04 -19.40 -17.07
C ALA A 98 -6.82 -20.30 -16.08
N MET A 99 -8.16 -20.29 -16.15
CA MET A 99 -9.01 -21.17 -15.37
C MET A 99 -8.86 -22.63 -15.78
N ALA A 100 -8.75 -22.92 -17.08
CA ALA A 100 -8.47 -24.26 -17.58
C ALA A 100 -7.08 -24.75 -17.17
N GLU A 101 -6.07 -23.88 -17.19
CA GLU A 101 -4.71 -24.19 -16.73
C GLU A 101 -4.68 -24.43 -15.22
N ALA A 102 -5.36 -23.59 -14.42
CA ALA A 102 -5.49 -23.78 -12.98
C ALA A 102 -6.22 -25.09 -12.65
N THR A 103 -7.29 -25.42 -13.38
CA THR A 103 -8.03 -26.69 -13.22
C THR A 103 -7.16 -27.89 -13.57
N LYS A 104 -6.38 -27.80 -14.67
CA LYS A 104 -5.44 -28.84 -15.09
C LYS A 104 -4.30 -29.02 -14.10
N ALA A 105 -3.78 -27.92 -13.53
CA ALA A 105 -2.76 -27.96 -12.48
C ALA A 105 -3.31 -28.58 -11.19
N ALA A 106 -4.52 -28.21 -10.77
CA ALA A 106 -5.19 -28.80 -9.62
C ALA A 106 -5.44 -30.31 -9.81
N GLN A 107 -5.88 -30.73 -10.99
CA GLN A 107 -6.10 -32.14 -11.30
C GLN A 107 -4.77 -32.92 -11.33
N LYS A 108 -3.69 -32.32 -11.85
CA LYS A 108 -2.35 -32.91 -11.81
C LYS A 108 -1.85 -33.08 -10.36
N ALA A 109 -2.06 -32.08 -9.51
CA ALA A 109 -1.70 -32.14 -8.09
C ALA A 109 -2.50 -33.21 -7.32
N ALA A 110 -3.81 -33.30 -7.57
CA ALA A 110 -4.68 -34.32 -6.97
C ALA A 110 -4.26 -35.74 -7.38
N ASN A 111 -3.91 -35.94 -8.65
CA ASN A 111 -3.43 -37.23 -9.15
C ASN A 111 -2.09 -37.63 -8.52
N GLN A 112 -1.16 -36.67 -8.34
CA GLN A 112 0.11 -36.92 -7.66
C GLN A 112 -0.08 -37.26 -6.18
N ALA A 113 -0.97 -36.56 -5.47
CA ALA A 113 -1.28 -36.86 -4.08
C ALA A 113 -1.91 -38.26 -3.92
N THR A 114 -2.79 -38.65 -4.85
CA THR A 114 -3.42 -39.98 -4.84
C THR A 114 -2.40 -41.08 -5.12
N GLN A 115 -1.46 -40.86 -6.06
CA GLN A 115 -0.36 -41.80 -6.31
C GLN A 115 0.55 -41.94 -5.08
N ALA A 116 0.97 -40.83 -4.49
CA ALA A 116 1.79 -40.85 -3.27
C ALA A 116 1.10 -41.60 -2.12
N ALA A 117 -0.20 -41.39 -1.92
CA ALA A 117 -0.97 -42.11 -0.90
C ALA A 117 -1.10 -43.61 -1.21
N THR A 118 -1.24 -43.98 -2.48
CA THR A 118 -1.32 -45.38 -2.92
C THR A 118 0.02 -46.09 -2.75
N ASP A 119 1.13 -45.42 -3.04
CA ASP A 119 2.47 -45.94 -2.86
C ASP A 119 2.78 -46.14 -1.37
N MET A 120 2.40 -45.18 -0.51
CA MET A 120 2.52 -45.30 0.95
C MET A 120 1.66 -46.45 1.50
N ALA A 121 0.45 -46.63 0.97
CA ALA A 121 -0.44 -47.73 1.37
C ALA A 121 0.12 -49.09 0.94
N LYS A 122 0.73 -49.20 -0.26
CA LYS A 122 1.45 -50.39 -0.72
C LYS A 122 2.68 -50.69 0.15
N GLU A 123 3.39 -49.66 0.60
CA GLU A 123 4.54 -49.82 1.48
C GLU A 123 4.08 -50.32 2.88
N MET A 124 2.98 -49.80 3.41
CA MET A 124 2.41 -50.29 4.69
C MET A 124 1.77 -51.69 4.61
N THR A 125 1.22 -52.09 3.45
CA THR A 125 0.69 -53.46 3.25
C THR A 125 1.77 -54.48 2.92
N SER A 126 2.89 -54.06 2.33
CA SER A 126 4.07 -54.91 2.16
C SER A 126 4.91 -55.02 3.44
N ALA A 127 4.80 -54.05 4.36
CA ALA A 127 5.42 -54.10 5.69
C ALA A 127 4.64 -54.92 6.75
N SER A 128 3.48 -55.49 6.45
CA SER A 128 2.75 -56.32 7.42
C SER A 128 1.99 -57.49 6.78
N PHE A 129 2.70 -58.60 6.61
CA PHE A 129 2.14 -59.92 6.89
C PHE A 129 3.23 -60.86 7.41
N SER A 130 3.37 -60.92 8.73
CA SER A 130 3.80 -62.14 9.39
C SER A 130 2.88 -62.38 10.58
N PRO A 131 1.89 -63.28 10.48
CA PRO A 131 1.15 -63.71 11.64
C PRO A 131 2.04 -64.74 12.37
N SER A 132 2.92 -64.26 13.24
CA SER A 132 3.64 -65.17 14.13
C SER A 132 2.67 -65.75 15.15
N LYS A 133 2.18 -66.95 14.83
CA LYS A 133 1.46 -67.85 15.71
C LYS A 133 2.49 -68.61 16.56
N SER A 134 2.27 -68.64 17.87
CA SER A 134 2.85 -69.55 18.90
C SER A 134 3.74 -68.87 19.94
N ALA A 135 3.22 -68.81 21.18
CA ALA A 135 3.76 -69.46 22.39
C ALA A 135 3.17 -68.76 23.63
N LYS A 136 2.05 -69.24 24.17
CA LYS A 136 1.97 -70.13 25.35
C LYS A 136 2.73 -69.61 26.59
N SER A 137 1.95 -69.18 27.59
CA SER A 137 2.13 -69.20 29.07
C SER A 137 3.55 -69.33 29.64
N ARG A 138 3.98 -68.55 30.66
CA ARG A 138 3.56 -68.61 32.09
C ARG A 138 4.46 -67.62 32.91
N PRO A 139 4.34 -67.49 34.25
CA PRO A 139 3.41 -66.67 35.05
C PRO A 139 4.04 -65.45 35.76
N ARG A 140 3.13 -64.60 36.29
CA ARG A 140 3.20 -63.69 37.46
C ARG A 140 4.58 -63.27 38.02
N LYS A 141 4.74 -61.94 38.16
CA LYS A 141 5.05 -61.34 39.47
C LYS A 141 4.43 -59.94 39.59
N ALA A 142 3.43 -59.82 40.46
CA ALA A 142 3.17 -58.61 41.24
C ALA A 142 3.46 -59.01 42.71
N PRO A 143 3.64 -58.12 43.69
CA PRO A 143 3.30 -56.68 43.68
C PRO A 143 4.35 -55.77 44.38
N ALA A 144 4.14 -54.45 44.35
CA ALA A 144 4.26 -53.61 45.54
C ALA A 144 3.68 -52.21 45.30
N THR A 145 2.74 -51.87 46.18
CA THR A 145 1.88 -50.69 46.27
C THR A 145 2.60 -49.51 46.94
N LYS A 146 2.19 -48.27 46.60
CA LYS A 146 2.18 -46.98 47.37
C LYS A 146 2.61 -45.83 46.44
N THR A 147 2.03 -44.63 46.38
CA THR A 147 1.08 -43.86 47.21
C THR A 147 0.74 -42.60 46.39
N ARG A 148 -0.54 -42.36 46.07
CA ARG A 148 -1.41 -41.24 46.55
C ARG A 148 -1.19 -39.83 45.93
N ARG A 149 -2.26 -39.39 45.23
CA ARG A 149 -2.90 -38.05 45.13
C ARG A 149 -2.09 -36.78 45.42
N ALA A 150 -2.25 -35.78 44.53
CA ALA A 150 -2.78 -34.41 44.73
C ALA A 150 -2.18 -33.51 43.62
N ARG A 151 -2.92 -32.75 42.79
CA ARG A 151 -3.89 -31.66 43.01
C ARG A 151 -3.25 -30.45 43.71
N GLY A 152 -3.25 -29.30 43.01
CA GLY A 152 -2.78 -27.98 43.47
C GLY A 152 -1.68 -27.46 42.54
N SER A 153 -1.71 -26.24 42.02
CA SER A 153 -2.50 -25.04 42.30
C SER A 153 -2.55 -24.15 41.07
#